data_AF-A0AAV4ZGD5-F1
#
_entry.id   AF-A0AAV4ZGD5-F1
#
_cell.length_a   1.000
_cell.length_b   1.000
_cell.length_c   1.000
_cell.angle_alpha   90.00
_cell.angle_beta   90.00
_cell.angle_gamma   90.00
#
_symmetry.space_group_name_H-M   'P 1'
#
loop_
_entity.id
_entity.type
_entity.pdbx_description
1 polymer ?
#
loop_
_entity_poly.entity_id
_entity_poly.type
_entity_poly.pdbx_seq_one_letter_code
_entity_poly.pdbx_strand_id
1 'polypeptide(L)'
;MRLAEVEYQLDRFHAEELWDRVMQEIAELLFERGPLTPVEILPELRAVTHRGAALHKEPLTPGTLKKKMDVRVSFGRYFEPRDEGRYARRAG
;
A
#
# COMPACT_ATOMS: atom_id res chain seq x y z
N MET A 1 -19.31 -6.00 -25.81
CA MET A 1 -18.82 -4.70 -25.32
C MET A 1 -19.13 -4.45 -23.84
N ARG A 2 -20.35 -4.71 -23.35
CA ARG A 2 -20.73 -4.52 -21.92
C ARG A 2 -20.00 -5.42 -20.90
N LEU A 3 -19.58 -6.63 -21.27
CA LEU A 3 -18.94 -7.57 -20.34
C LEU A 3 -17.53 -7.12 -19.92
N ALA A 4 -16.70 -6.72 -20.90
CA ALA A 4 -15.31 -6.28 -20.65
C ALA A 4 -15.22 -5.02 -19.79
N GLU A 5 -16.20 -4.11 -19.92
CA GLU A 5 -16.28 -2.92 -19.08
C GLU A 5 -16.60 -3.28 -17.63
N VAL A 6 -17.53 -4.22 -17.40
CA VAL A 6 -17.86 -4.71 -16.06
C VAL A 6 -16.67 -5.44 -15.42
N GLU A 7 -16.00 -6.31 -16.17
CA GLU A 7 -14.79 -7.01 -15.72
C GLU A 7 -13.68 -6.04 -15.32
N TYR A 8 -13.44 -5.00 -16.14
CA TYR A 8 -12.46 -3.95 -15.83
C TYR A 8 -12.80 -3.17 -14.55
N GLN A 9 -14.08 -2.84 -14.33
CA GLN A 9 -14.49 -2.15 -13.11
C GLN A 9 -14.32 -3.03 -11.87
N LEU A 10 -14.63 -4.32 -11.97
CA LEU A 10 -14.42 -5.28 -10.87
C LEU A 10 -12.94 -5.47 -10.55
N ASP A 11 -12.09 -5.63 -11.57
CA ASP A 11 -10.63 -5.70 -11.41
C ASP A 11 -10.07 -4.47 -10.69
N ARG A 12 -10.55 -3.28 -11.09
CA ARG A 12 -10.15 -2.01 -10.48
C ARG A 12 -10.62 -1.91 -9.03
N PHE A 13 -11.86 -2.28 -8.75
CA PHE A 13 -12.42 -2.25 -7.40
C PHE A 13 -11.65 -3.19 -6.44
N HIS A 14 -11.40 -4.43 -6.85
CA HIS A 14 -10.61 -5.38 -6.05
C HIS A 14 -9.18 -4.89 -5.81
N ALA A 15 -8.57 -4.24 -6.82
CA ALA A 15 -7.25 -3.63 -6.66
C ALA A 15 -7.28 -2.47 -5.64
N GLU A 16 -8.30 -1.62 -5.68
CA GLU A 16 -8.46 -0.53 -4.73
C GLU A 16 -8.62 -1.06 -3.29
N GLU A 17 -9.46 -2.07 -3.07
CA GLU A 17 -9.64 -2.70 -1.75
C GLU A 17 -8.37 -3.38 -1.23
N LEU A 18 -7.65 -4.10 -2.10
CA LEU A 18 -6.37 -4.68 -1.72
C LEU A 18 -5.40 -3.59 -1.25
N TRP A 19 -5.22 -2.56 -2.07
CA TRP A 19 -4.25 -1.52 -1.78
C TRP A 19 -4.64 -0.72 -0.53
N ASP A 20 -5.93 -0.49 -0.30
CA ASP A 20 -6.38 0.18 0.92
C ASP A 20 -6.07 -0.67 2.18
N ARG A 21 -6.32 -1.98 2.13
CA ARG A 21 -5.94 -2.91 3.20
C ARG A 21 -4.43 -2.90 3.45
N VAL A 22 -3.62 -2.91 2.39
CA VAL A 22 -2.15 -2.81 2.50
C VAL A 22 -1.75 -1.50 3.19
N MET A 23 -2.35 -0.36 2.80
CA MET A 23 -2.01 0.93 3.39
C MET A 23 -2.39 1.01 4.88
N GLN A 24 -3.54 0.44 5.25
CA GLN A 24 -3.99 0.38 6.64
C GLN A 24 -3.03 -0.44 7.51
N GLU A 25 -2.62 -1.62 7.03
CA GLU A 25 -1.66 -2.45 7.73
C GLU A 25 -0.30 -1.76 7.91
N ILE A 26 0.19 -1.06 6.88
CA ILE A 26 1.42 -0.27 6.99
C ILE A 26 1.25 0.86 8.00
N ALA A 27 0.09 1.52 8.04
CA ALA A 27 -0.16 2.57 9.02
C ALA A 27 -0.12 2.02 10.45
N GLU A 28 -0.69 0.85 10.70
CA GLU A 28 -0.59 0.15 11.99
C GLU A 28 0.87 -0.18 12.33
N LEU A 29 1.62 -0.75 11.39
CA LEU A 29 3.04 -1.05 11.58
C LEU A 29 3.84 0.22 11.95
N LEU A 30 3.63 1.32 11.22
CA LEU A 30 4.32 2.59 11.47
C LEU A 30 3.91 3.25 12.78
N PHE A 31 2.69 2.99 13.28
CA PHE A 31 2.27 3.42 14.60
C PHE A 31 3.07 2.71 15.70
N GLU A 32 3.24 1.40 15.57
CA GLU A 32 3.92 0.56 16.56
C GLU A 32 5.44 0.72 16.53
N ARG A 33 6.01 0.83 15.33
CA ARG A 33 7.46 0.75 15.09
C ARG A 33 8.13 2.10 14.87
N GLY A 34 7.34 3.14 14.66
CA GLY A 34 7.83 4.45 14.23
C GLY A 34 8.17 4.49 12.74
N PRO A 35 8.88 5.54 12.28
CA PRO A 35 9.10 5.78 10.86
C PRO A 35 10.01 4.73 10.19
N LEU A 36 9.54 4.13 9.09
CA LEU A 36 10.27 3.09 8.35
C LEU A 36 10.32 3.41 6.86
N THR A 37 11.34 2.88 6.18
CA THR A 37 11.47 2.88 4.72
C THR A 37 10.66 1.75 4.09
N PRO A 38 10.31 1.82 2.79
CA PRO A 38 9.63 0.73 2.10
C PRO A 38 10.37 -0.62 2.14
N VAL A 39 11.71 -0.58 2.25
CA VAL A 39 12.55 -1.79 2.36
C VAL A 39 12.40 -2.42 3.75
N GLU A 40 12.30 -1.61 4.81
CA GLU A 40 12.06 -2.09 6.17
C GLU A 40 10.60 -2.53 6.37
N ILE A 41 9.63 -1.87 5.72
CA ILE A 41 8.20 -2.19 5.83
C ILE A 41 7.87 -3.52 5.16
N LEU A 42 8.38 -3.75 3.95
CA LEU A 42 7.98 -4.88 3.11
C LEU A 42 8.08 -6.26 3.81
N PRO A 43 9.16 -6.63 4.51
CA PRO A 43 9.26 -7.94 5.18
C PRO A 43 8.39 -8.07 6.43
N GLU A 44 7.90 -6.96 6.99
CA GLU A 44 7.08 -6.94 8.22
C GLU A 44 5.58 -7.11 7.91
N LEU A 45 5.19 -7.09 6.63
CA LEU A 45 3.80 -7.31 6.24
C LEU A 45 3.37 -8.75 6.48
N ARG A 46 2.12 -8.92 6.87
CA ARG A 46 1.50 -10.22 7.13
C ARG A 46 1.55 -11.08 5.87
N ALA A 47 1.74 -12.39 6.08
CA ALA A 47 1.80 -13.37 4.98
C ALA A 47 0.54 -13.34 4.08
N VAL A 48 -0.63 -12.99 4.62
CA VAL A 48 -1.86 -12.84 3.82
C VAL A 48 -1.78 -11.68 2.83
N THR A 49 -1.10 -10.60 3.19
CA THR A 49 -0.91 -9.40 2.36
C THR A 49 0.06 -9.68 1.23
N HIS A 50 1.16 -10.40 1.52
CA HIS A 50 2.05 -10.92 0.49
C HIS A 50 1.34 -11.85 -0.51
N ARG A 51 0.52 -12.79 -0.01
CA ARG A 51 -0.26 -13.68 -0.89
C ARG A 51 -1.28 -12.92 -1.73
N GLY A 52 -1.99 -11.97 -1.14
CA GLY A 52 -2.97 -11.14 -1.85
C GLY A 52 -2.32 -10.32 -2.98
N ALA A 53 -1.15 -9.74 -2.72
CA ALA A 53 -0.44 -8.99 -3.75
C ALA A 53 0.21 -9.86 -4.83
N ALA A 54 0.61 -11.10 -4.52
CA ALA A 54 1.11 -12.05 -5.51
C ALA A 54 0.04 -12.46 -6.54
N LEU A 55 -1.24 -12.37 -6.18
CA LEU A 55 -2.37 -12.63 -7.09
C LEU A 55 -2.70 -11.42 -7.99
N HIS A 56 -2.06 -10.28 -7.78
CA HIS A 56 -2.28 -9.06 -8.57
C HIS A 56 -1.27 -8.90 -9.71
N LYS A 57 -1.67 -8.13 -10.73
CA LYS A 57 -0.87 -7.80 -11.92
C LYS A 57 0.37 -6.95 -11.62
N GLU A 58 0.43 -6.30 -10.45
CA GLU A 58 1.54 -5.44 -10.03
C GLU A 58 2.21 -6.04 -8.79
N PRO A 59 3.47 -6.53 -8.89
CA PRO A 59 4.16 -7.15 -7.77
C PRO A 59 4.41 -6.18 -6.60
N LEU A 60 4.30 -6.69 -5.38
CA LEU A 60 4.64 -5.96 -4.16
C LEU A 60 6.16 -5.92 -3.95
N THR A 61 6.79 -4.92 -4.56
CA THR A 61 8.22 -4.63 -4.41
C THR A 61 8.42 -3.37 -3.58
N PRO A 62 9.64 -3.07 -3.06
CA PRO A 62 9.90 -1.81 -2.38
C PRO A 62 9.59 -0.59 -3.26
N GLY A 63 9.87 -0.67 -4.57
CA GLY A 63 9.57 0.40 -5.53
C GLY A 63 8.07 0.62 -5.74
N THR A 64 7.31 -0.47 -5.92
CA THR A 64 5.84 -0.41 -6.00
C THR A 64 5.26 0.18 -4.72
N LEU A 65 5.73 -0.31 -3.56
CA LEU A 65 5.25 0.12 -2.25
C LEU A 65 5.51 1.62 -2.05
N LYS A 66 6.73 2.08 -2.33
CA LYS A 66 7.09 3.49 -2.29
C LYS A 66 6.13 4.33 -3.14
N LYS A 67 5.91 3.94 -4.41
CA LYS A 67 5.01 4.66 -5.32
C LYS A 67 3.59 4.75 -4.77
N LYS A 68 3.04 3.66 -4.22
CA LYS A 68 1.69 3.65 -3.64
C LYS A 68 1.61 4.54 -2.40
N MET A 69 2.62 4.49 -1.53
CA MET A 69 2.70 5.34 -0.34
C MET A 69 2.82 6.82 -0.71
N ASP A 70 3.67 7.18 -1.69
CA ASP A 70 3.80 8.55 -2.20
C ASP A 70 2.48 9.11 -2.72
N VAL A 71 1.71 8.29 -3.45
CA VAL A 71 0.37 8.68 -3.88
C VAL A 71 -0.52 8.99 -2.67
N ARG A 72 -0.45 8.20 -1.58
CA ARG A 72 -1.26 8.49 -0.39
C ARG A 72 -0.81 9.74 0.33
N VAL A 73 0.50 9.98 0.41
CA VAL A 73 1.06 11.25 0.90
C VAL A 73 0.51 12.43 0.09
N SER A 74 0.51 12.37 -1.25
CA SER A 74 0.00 13.46 -2.10
C SER A 74 -1.48 13.77 -1.89
N PHE A 75 -2.28 12.79 -1.46
CA PHE A 75 -3.68 12.96 -1.09
C PHE A 75 -3.88 13.24 0.40
N GLY A 76 -2.81 13.38 1.18
CA GLY A 76 -2.90 13.55 2.62
C GLY A 76 -3.55 12.35 3.32
N ARG A 77 -3.30 11.13 2.89
CA ARG A 77 -3.84 9.91 3.52
C ARG A 77 -2.72 9.05 4.07
N TYR A 78 -3.02 8.35 5.17
CA TYR A 78 -2.21 7.33 5.83
C TYR A 78 -0.84 7.75 6.37
N PHE A 79 -0.03 8.49 5.60
CA PHE A 79 1.39 8.68 5.88
C PHE A 79 1.82 10.14 5.78
N GLU A 80 2.92 10.42 6.48
CA GLU A 80 3.71 11.64 6.33
C GLU A 80 5.14 11.26 5.93
N PRO A 81 5.76 11.95 4.97
CA PRO A 81 7.16 11.72 4.64
C PRO A 81 8.05 12.20 5.79
N ARG A 82 9.14 11.48 6.02
CA ARG A 82 10.22 11.82 6.93
C ARG A 82 11.56 11.78 6.18
N ASP A 83 12.61 12.13 6.89
CA ASP A 83 13.96 12.14 6.33
C ASP A 83 14.37 10.75 5.82
N GLU A 84 15.34 10.72 4.90
CA GLU A 84 15.95 9.49 4.39
C GLU A 84 14.97 8.52 3.72
N GLY A 85 13.84 9.03 3.20
CA GLY A 85 12.83 8.21 2.53
C GLY A 85 12.01 7.34 3.48
N ARG A 86 11.98 7.68 4.76
CA ARG A 86 11.11 7.06 5.76
C ARG A 86 9.69 7.65 5.67
N TYR A 87 8.73 6.85 6.08
CA TYR A 87 7.34 7.25 6.22
C TYR A 87 6.93 7.08 7.68
N ALA A 88 6.23 8.06 8.22
CA ALA A 88 5.54 7.93 9.50
C ALA A 88 4.04 7.74 9.26
N ARG A 89 3.32 7.15 10.22
CA ARG A 89 1.86 7.24 10.23
C ARG A 89 1.44 8.71 10.36
N ARG A 90 0.52 9.15 9.51
CA ARG A 90 -0.12 10.46 9.64
C ARG A 90 -0.99 10.49 10.90
N ALA A 91 -0.83 11.52 11.72
CA ALA A 91 -1.75 11.78 12.82
C ALA A 91 -3.11 12.20 12.24
N GLY A 92 -4.19 11.58 12.74
CA GLY A 92 -5.56 11.90 12.34
C GLY A 92 -5.94 13.33 12.67
#